data_AF-A0A1F0C7F8-F1
#
_entry.id   AF-A0A1F0C7F8-F1
#
_cell.length_a   1.000
_cell.length_b   1.000
_cell.length_c   1.000
_cell.angle_alpha   90.00
_cell.angle_beta   90.00
_cell.angle_gamma   90.00
#
_symmetry.space_group_name_H-M   'P 1'
#
loop_
_entity.id
_entity.type
_entity.pdbx_description
1 polymer ?
#
loop_
_entity_poly.entity_id
_entity_poly.type
_entity_poly.pdbx_seq_one_letter_code
_entity_poly.pdbx_strand_id
1 'polypeptide(L)' 'MNQEQQLNQALRLTVNELTAQLANESTTKNLLAIQLTEVVQEKQQLTQQNAELQARVSELEGLLDEQTQPEIIEGE' A
#
# COMPACT_ATOMS: atom_id res chain seq x y z
N MET A 1 -1.52 33.32 45.25
CA MET A 1 -1.75 31.92 44.82
C MET A 1 -0.96 31.01 45.74
N ASN A 2 -1.56 29.94 46.27
CA ASN A 2 -0.81 28.95 47.05
C ASN A 2 -0.18 27.89 46.11
N GLN A 3 0.81 27.13 46.61
CA GLN A 3 1.50 26.09 45.84
C GLN A 3 0.54 25.04 45.26
N GLU A 4 -0.52 24.68 45.99
CA GLU A 4 -1.51 23.70 45.56
C GLU A 4 -2.31 24.18 44.34
N GLN A 5 -2.65 25.47 44.26
CA GLN A 5 -3.29 26.07 43.09
C GLN A 5 -2.37 26.05 41.87
N GLN A 6 -1.08 26.32 42.05
CA GLN A 6 -0.09 26.26 40.97
C GLN A 6 0.11 24.83 40.47
N LEU A 7 0.19 23.85 41.38
CA LEU A 7 0.29 22.43 41.03
C LEU A 7 -0.94 21.96 40.25
N ASN A 8 -2.14 22.29 40.73
CA ASN A 8 -3.39 21.95 40.04
C ASN A 8 -3.49 22.60 38.66
N GLN A 9 -3.01 23.83 38.50
CA GLN A 9 -2.96 24.50 37.21
C GLN A 9 -1.98 23.80 36.25
N ALA A 10 -0.77 23.48 36.71
CA ALA A 10 0.22 22.77 35.92
C ALA A 10 -0.30 21.39 35.46
N LEU A 11 -0.90 20.62 36.37
CA LEU A 11 -1.49 19.32 36.05
C LEU A 11 -2.59 19.43 34.99
N ARG A 12 -3.47 20.44 35.09
CA ARG A 12 -4.51 20.69 34.06
C ARG A 12 -3.92 21.02 32.70
N LEU A 13 -2.87 21.84 32.66
CA LEU A 13 -2.18 22.16 31.42
C LEU A 13 -1.56 20.91 30.79
N THR A 14 -0.87 20.10 31.60
CA THR A 14 -0.29 18.82 31.14
C THR A 14 -1.35 17.86 30.63
N VAL A 15 -2.49 17.72 31.32
CA VAL A 15 -3.61 16.87 30.87
C VAL A 15 -4.15 17.35 29.53
N ASN A 16 -4.33 18.66 29.36
CA ASN A 16 -4.81 19.22 28.09
C ASN A 16 -3.82 18.98 26.94
N GLU A 17 -2.52 19.16 27.21
CA GLU A 17 -1.47 18.91 26.22
C GLU A 17 -1.38 17.44 25.82
N LEU A 18 -1.38 16.52 26.79
CA LEU A 18 -1.39 15.07 26.52
C LEU A 18 -2.65 14.64 25.76
N THR A 19 -3.80 15.23 26.08
CA THR A 19 -5.06 14.95 25.37
C THR A 19 -4.98 15.42 23.92
N ALA A 20 -4.41 16.60 23.67
CA ALA A 20 -4.21 17.11 22.31
C ALA A 20 -3.22 16.26 21.51
N GLN A 21 -2.11 15.84 22.14
CA GLN A 21 -1.13 14.95 21.52
C GLN A 21 -1.77 13.59 21.16
N LEU A 22 -2.53 13.00 22.08
CA LEU A 22 -3.23 11.73 21.83
C LEU A 22 -4.24 11.84 20.69
N ALA A 23 -5.01 12.94 20.62
CA ALA A 23 -5.94 13.17 19.52
C ALA A 23 -5.22 13.30 18.17
N ASN A 24 -4.08 14.00 18.14
CA ASN A 24 -3.26 14.14 16.93
C ASN A 24 -2.66 12.80 16.49
N GLU A 25 -2.10 12.03 17.44
CA GLU A 25 -1.52 10.72 17.18
C GLU A 25 -2.58 9.73 16.67
N SER A 26 -3.76 9.69 17.31
CA SER A 26 -4.89 8.86 16.89
C SER A 26 -5.34 9.20 15.47
N THR A 27 -5.47 10.51 15.15
CA THR A 27 -5.84 10.98 13.82
C THR A 27 -4.79 10.58 12.78
N THR A 28 -3.51 10.79 13.09
CA THR A 28 -2.38 10.40 12.22
C THR A 28 -2.37 8.91 11.96
N LYS A 29 -2.58 8.09 13.00
CA LYS A 29 -2.58 6.64 12.89
C LYS A 29 -3.74 6.12 12.04
N ASN A 30 -4.92 6.72 12.16
CA ASN A 30 -6.07 6.40 11.32
C ASN A 30 -5.82 6.75 9.85
N LEU A 31 -5.23 7.92 9.58
CA LEU A 31 -4.86 8.31 8.22
C LEU A 31 -3.84 7.33 7.60
N LEU A 32 -2.81 6.96 8.37
CA LEU A 32 -1.81 5.97 7.93
C LEU A 32 -2.43 4.60 7.67
N ALA A 33 -3.40 4.17 8.47
CA ALA A 33 -4.11 2.90 8.26
C ALA A 33 -4.93 2.90 6.96
N ILE A 34 -5.58 4.03 6.64
CA ILE A 34 -6.30 4.23 5.37
C ILE A 34 -5.31 4.17 4.20
N GLN A 35 -4.24 4.96 4.26
CA GLN A 35 -3.21 5.00 3.21
C GLN A 35 -2.56 3.62 2.99
N LEU A 36 -2.28 2.88 4.07
CA LEU A 36 -1.73 1.53 3.96
C LEU A 36 -2.72 0.59 3.26
N THR A 37 -4.01 0.69 3.57
CA THR A 37 -5.05 -0.11 2.93
C THR A 37 -5.13 0.18 1.44
N GLU A 38 -5.11 1.45 1.05
CA GLU A 38 -5.13 1.89 -0.35
C GLU A 38 -3.93 1.35 -1.12
N VAL A 39 -2.71 1.50 -0.59
CA VAL A 39 -1.48 0.99 -1.21
C VAL A 39 -1.48 -0.53 -1.35
N VAL A 40 -2.00 -1.26 -0.35
CA VAL A 40 -2.12 -2.72 -0.42
C VAL A 40 -3.09 -3.15 -1.53
N GLN A 41 -4.22 -2.46 -1.67
CA GLN A 41 -5.19 -2.73 -2.73
C GLN A 41 -4.62 -2.42 -4.12
N GLU A 42 -3.95 -1.28 -4.28
CA GLU A 42 -3.29 -0.91 -5.53
C GLU A 42 -2.22 -1.94 -5.92
N LYS A 43 -1.37 -2.34 -4.96
CA LYS A 43 -0.36 -3.38 -5.18
C LYS A 43 -1.00 -4.70 -5.63
N GLN A 44 -2.12 -5.09 -5.04
CA GLN A 44 -2.83 -6.32 -5.40
C GLN A 44 -3.35 -6.24 -6.84
N GLN A 45 -3.95 -5.11 -7.25
CA GLN A 45 -4.41 -4.89 -8.61
C GLN A 45 -3.26 -4.94 -9.62
N LEU A 46 -2.16 -4.23 -9.34
CA LEU A 46 -0.97 -4.23 -10.21
C LEU A 46 -0.36 -5.62 -10.33
N THR A 47 -0.34 -6.39 -9.25
CA THR A 47 0.17 -7.77 -9.25
C THR A 47 -0.69 -8.66 -10.15
N GLN A 48 -2.02 -8.52 -10.07
CA GLN A 48 -2.95 -9.27 -10.91
C GLN A 48 -2.80 -8.89 -12.40
N GLN A 49 -2.75 -7.59 -12.70
CA GLN A 49 -2.55 -7.10 -14.07
C GLN A 49 -1.23 -7.59 -14.66
N ASN A 50 -0.15 -7.59 -13.87
CA ASN A 50 1.15 -8.10 -14.34
C ASN A 50 1.08 -9.59 -14.64
N ALA A 51 0.42 -10.40 -13.80
CA ALA A 51 0.22 -11.82 -14.06
C ALA A 51 -0.60 -12.07 -15.35
N GLU A 52 -1.67 -11.31 -15.57
CA GLU A 52 -2.48 -11.38 -16.80
C GLU A 52 -1.67 -11.00 -18.04
N LEU A 53 -0.87 -9.93 -17.96
CA LEU A 53 0.01 -9.51 -19.05
C LEU A 53 1.09 -10.56 -19.33
N GLN A 54 1.70 -11.15 -18.31
CA GLN A 54 2.68 -12.23 -18.49
C GLN A 54 2.05 -13.43 -19.18
N ALA A 55 0.86 -13.86 -18.76
CA ALA A 55 0.16 -14.96 -19.42
C ALA A 55 -0.12 -14.67 -20.90
N ARG A 56 -0.56 -13.44 -21.22
CA ARG A 56 -0.81 -13.01 -22.59
C ARG A 56 0.48 -12.92 -23.43
N VAL A 57 1.58 -12.47 -22.84
CA VAL A 57 2.89 -12.47 -23.52
C VAL A 57 3.29 -13.90 -23.85
N SER A 58 3.22 -14.82 -22.89
CA SER A 58 3.57 -16.23 -23.14
C SER A 58 2.67 -16.90 -24.18
N GLU A 59 1.37 -16.58 -24.21
CA GLU A 59 0.45 -17.06 -25.25
C GLU A 59 0.86 -16.55 -26.64
N LEU A 60 1.15 -15.24 -26.75
CA LEU A 60 1.56 -14.63 -28.02
C LEU A 60 2.92 -15.16 -28.50
N GLU A 61 3.87 -15.37 -27.59
CA GLU A 61 5.15 -16.00 -27.89
C GLU A 61 4.97 -17.42 -28.43
N GLY A 62 4.10 -18.23 -27.80
CA GLY A 62 3.77 -19.57 -28.28
C GLY A 62 3.13 -19.57 -29.67
N LEU A 63 2.16 -18.68 -29.92
CA LEU A 63 1.54 -18.55 -31.25
C LEU A 63 2.55 -18.09 -32.32
N LEU A 64 3.50 -17.24 -31.95
CA LEU A 64 4.55 -16.79 -32.86
C LEU A 64 5.51 -17.94 -33.20
N ASP A 65 5.92 -18.73 -32.21
CA ASP A 65 6.76 -19.92 -32.42
C ASP A 65 6.06 -20.95 -33.33
N GLU A 66 4.75 -21.17 -33.13
CA GLU A 66 3.95 -22.03 -34.01
C GLU A 66 3.89 -21.50 -35.45
N GLN A 67 3.73 -20.20 -35.66
CA GLN A 67 3.67 -19.60 -37.00
C GLN A 67 5.02 -19.46 -37.70
N THR A 68 6.11 -19.44 -36.95
CA THR A 68 7.47 -19.23 -37.48
C THR A 68 8.30 -20.52 -37.52
N GLN A 69 7.71 -21.65 -37.13
CA GLN A 69 8.34 -22.96 -37.30
C GLN A 69 8.67 -23.18 -38.78
N PRO A 70 9.95 -23.42 -39.13
CA PRO A 70 10.34 -23.67 -40.51
C PRO A 70 9.66 -24.96 -40.99
N GLU A 71 9.05 -24.91 -42.18
CA GLU A 71 8.65 -26.12 -42.90
C GLU A 71 9.90 -26.98 -43.11
N ILE A 72 9.97 -28.12 -42.41
CA ILE A 72 10.95 -29.16 -42.73
C ILE A 72 10.49 -29.77 -44.05
N ILE A 73 10.97 -29.20 -45.15
CA ILE A 73 10.93 -29.87 -46.46
C ILE A 73 11.96 -30.99 -46.34
N GLU A 74 11.52 -32.20 -45.95
CA GLU A 74 12.31 -33.41 -46.14
C GLU A 74 12.56 -33.54 -47.65
N GLY A 75 13.81 -33.25 -48.04
CA GLY A 75 14.25 -33.25 -49.43
C GLY A 75 14.10 -34.63 -50.08
N GLU A 76 13.71 -34.56 -51.36
CA GLU A 76 13.82 -35.62 -52.38
C GLU A 76 15.24 -36.21 -52.50
#